data_AF-A0A0G0UC89-F1
#
_entry.id   AF-A0A0G0UC89-F1
#
_cell.length_a   1.000
_cell.length_b   1.000
_cell.length_c   1.000
_cell.angle_alpha   90.00
_cell.angle_beta   90.00
_cell.angle_gamma   90.00
#
_symmetry.space_group_name_H-M   'P 1'
#
loop_
_entity.id
_entity.type
_entity.pdbx_description
1 polymer ?
#
loop_
_entity_poly.entity_id
_entity_poly.type
_entity_poly.pdbx_seq_one_letter_code
_entity_poly.pdbx_strand_id
1 'polypeptide(L)' 'MLIKNLIWEAWNIEHIARHNVRVEEVEQICKSVHLLNKWKNKMYRVIGQTANGRYLTISDDISSATREK' A
#
# COMPACT_ATOMS: atom_id res chain seq x y z
N MET A 1 -7.49 3.12 10.49
CA MET A 1 -6.90 1.78 10.33
C MET A 1 -5.50 1.99 9.79
N LEU A 2 -4.47 1.48 10.45
CA LEU A 2 -3.07 1.67 10.09
C LEU A 2 -2.46 0.32 9.72
N ILE A 3 -1.70 0.26 8.63
CA ILE A 3 -0.97 -0.95 8.22
C ILE A 3 0.48 -0.77 8.70
N LYS A 4 0.85 -1.48 9.77
CA LYS A 4 2.20 -1.34 10.35
C LYS A 4 3.27 -2.13 9.61
N ASN A 5 2.92 -3.32 9.10
CA ASN A 5 3.84 -4.24 8.44
C ASN A 5 3.34 -4.58 7.04
N LEU A 6 4.20 -4.34 6.05
CA LEU A 6 4.04 -4.82 4.68
C LEU A 6 5.07 -5.92 4.43
N ILE A 7 4.63 -7.03 3.84
CA ILE A 7 5.53 -8.08 3.38
C ILE A 7 5.89 -7.74 1.93
N TRP A 8 7.18 -7.53 1.69
CA TRP A 8 7.71 -7.18 0.37
C TRP A 8 8.39 -8.37 -0.28
N GLU A 9 7.78 -8.84 -1.36
CA GLU A 9 8.37 -9.86 -2.24
C GLU A 9 9.13 -9.18 -3.39
N ALA A 10 10.11 -9.88 -3.99
CA ALA A 10 10.91 -9.35 -5.10
C ALA A 10 10.04 -8.86 -6.27
N TRP A 11 8.96 -9.59 -6.58
CA TRP A 11 7.98 -9.20 -7.60
C TRP A 11 7.32 -7.84 -7.30
N ASN A 12 6.94 -7.62 -6.05
CA ASN A 12 6.21 -6.42 -5.62
C ASN A 12 7.13 -5.20 -5.68
N ILE A 13 8.39 -5.37 -5.26
CA ILE A 13 9.44 -4.34 -5.34
C ILE A 13 9.70 -3.96 -6.80
N GLU A 14 9.88 -4.96 -7.68
CA GLU A 14 10.11 -4.72 -9.10
C GLU A 14 8.91 -4.06 -9.79
N HIS A 15 7.69 -4.48 -9.43
CA HIS A 15 6.46 -3.89 -9.97
C HIS A 15 6.34 -2.40 -9.63
N ILE A 16 6.52 -2.01 -8.36
CA ILE A 16 6.43 -0.60 -7.98
C ILE A 16 7.58 0.24 -8.55
N ALA A 17 8.77 -0.34 -8.68
CA ALA A 17 9.93 0.33 -9.27
C ALA A 17 9.67 0.71 -10.74
N ARG A 18 8.97 -0.15 -11.52
CA ARG A 18 8.53 0.18 -12.89
C ARG A 18 7.62 1.40 -12.96
N HIS A 19 6.90 1.70 -11.88
CA HIS A 19 6.03 2.88 -11.77
C HIS A 19 6.72 4.10 -11.14
N ASN A 20 8.04 4.02 -10.94
CA ASN A 20 8.82 5.03 -10.23
C ASN A 20 8.20 5.34 -8.85
N VAL A 21 7.79 4.27 -8.17
CA VAL A 21 7.26 4.27 -6.81
C VAL A 21 8.25 3.53 -5.94
N ARG A 22 8.63 4.14 -4.81
CA ARG A 22 9.56 3.53 -3.87
C ARG A 22 8.82 2.82 -2.74
N VAL A 23 9.44 1.82 -2.13
CA VAL A 23 8.89 1.07 -0.99
C VAL A 23 8.50 2.02 0.14
N GLU A 24 9.35 3.01 0.40
CA GLU A 24 9.18 3.99 1.46
C GLU A 24 7.93 4.86 1.23
N GLU A 25 7.59 5.18 -0.01
CA GLU A 25 6.37 5.93 -0.35
C GLU A 25 5.11 5.11 -0.03
N VAL A 26 5.15 3.80 -0.31
CA VAL A 26 4.06 2.88 -0.02
C VAL A 26 3.89 2.67 1.48
N GLU A 27 5.00 2.48 2.20
CA GLU A 27 4.97 2.40 3.66
C GLU A 27 4.45 3.68 4.30
N GLN A 28 4.88 4.84 3.80
CA GLN A 28 4.42 6.13 4.31
C GLN A 28 2.91 6.26 4.16
N ILE A 29 2.36 5.88 3.00
CA ILE A 29 0.93 5.90 2.75
C ILE A 29 0.21 4.95 3.70
N CYS A 30 0.71 3.73 3.87
CA CYS A 30 0.14 2.70 4.74
C CYS A 30 0.21 3.04 6.25
N LYS A 31 1.17 3.87 6.65
CA LYS A 31 1.33 4.39 8.02
C LYS A 31 0.59 5.73 8.25
N SER A 32 0.04 6.34 7.21
CA SER A 32 -0.69 7.62 7.25
C SER A 32 -2.21 7.42 7.14
N VAL A 33 -2.98 8.52 7.13
CA VAL A 33 -4.42 8.43 6.84
C VAL A 33 -4.62 8.05 5.38
N HIS A 34 -5.14 6.85 5.14
CA HIS A 34 -5.36 6.30 3.82
C HIS A 34 -6.79 5.78 3.66
N LEU A 35 -7.36 5.95 2.47
CA LEU A 35 -8.65 5.36 2.14
C LEU A 35 -8.45 3.90 1.78
N LEU A 36 -9.01 3.01 2.59
CA LEU A 36 -8.94 1.57 2.41
C LEU A 36 -10.30 1.06 1.95
N ASN A 37 -10.42 0.74 0.66
CA ASN A 37 -11.64 0.17 0.10
C ASN A 37 -11.47 -1.33 -0.14
N LYS A 38 -12.39 -2.13 0.39
CA LYS A 38 -12.47 -3.55 0.07
C LYS A 38 -13.04 -3.69 -1.35
N TRP A 39 -12.24 -4.22 -2.26
CA TRP A 39 -12.64 -4.52 -3.63
C TRP A 39 -13.11 -5.98 -3.73
N LYS A 40 -13.70 -6.37 -4.87
CA LYS A 40 -14.13 -7.76 -5.13
C LYS A 40 -12.94 -8.73 -4.93
N ASN A 41 -13.23 -9.92 -4.42
CA ASN A 41 -12.26 -11.00 -4.24
C ASN A 41 -11.14 -10.76 -3.20
N LYS A 42 -11.46 -10.15 -2.05
CA LYS A 42 -10.51 -9.88 -0.93
C LYS A 42 -9.38 -8.89 -1.24
N MET A 43 -9.31 -8.36 -2.46
CA MET A 43 -8.38 -7.29 -2.79
C MET A 43 -8.75 -6.03 -2.03
N TYR A 44 -7.73 -5.33 -1.53
CA TYR A 44 -7.88 -4.04 -0.89
C TYR A 44 -7.21 -2.97 -1.74
N ARG A 45 -7.92 -1.86 -1.91
CA ARG A 45 -7.37 -0.67 -2.55
C ARG A 45 -7.00 0.32 -1.47
N VAL A 46 -5.72 0.67 -1.41
CA VAL A 46 -5.20 1.74 -0.56
C VAL A 46 -4.96 2.95 -1.45
N ILE A 47 -5.62 4.05 -1.14
CA ILE A 47 -5.35 5.34 -1.77
C ILE A 47 -4.81 6.26 -0.68
N GLY A 48 -3.62 6.80 -0.89
CA GLY A 48 -3.06 7.79 0.00
C GLY A 48 -2.13 8.75 -0.72
N GLN A 49 -1.75 9.78 0.01
CA GLN A 49 -0.89 10.84 -0.47
C GLN A 49 0.48 10.72 0.19
N THR A 50 1.53 10.79 -0.62
CA THR A 50 2.92 10.88 -0.14
C THR A 50 3.21 12.26 0.46
N ALA A 51 4.33 12.40 1.18
CA ALA A 51 4.75 13.69 1.76
C ALA A 51 4.93 14.78 0.70
N ASN A 52 5.30 14.38 -0.52
CA ASN A 52 5.51 15.28 -1.66
C ASN A 52 4.20 15.63 -2.40
N GLY A 53 3.04 15.24 -1.86
CA GLY A 53 1.72 15.55 -2.43
C GLY A 53 1.26 14.62 -3.55
N ARG A 54 2.07 13.63 -3.96
CA ARG A 54 1.72 12.65 -5.00
C ARG A 54 0.75 11.62 -4.44
N TYR A 55 -0.38 11.39 -5.13
CA TYR A 55 -1.32 10.33 -4.80
C TYR A 55 -0.85 9.00 -5.39
N LEU A 56 -0.83 7.95 -4.58
CA LEU A 56 -0.61 6.58 -5.04
C LEU A 56 -1.87 5.75 -4.77
N THR A 57 -2.20 4.90 -5.74
CA THR A 57 -3.24 3.89 -5.62
C THR A 57 -2.59 2.52 -5.66
N ILE A 58 -2.62 1.84 -4.52
CA ILE A 58 -2.10 0.47 -4.37
C ILE A 58 -3.30 -0.47 -4.37
N SER A 59 -3.24 -1.53 -5.15
CA SER A 59 -4.28 -2.55 -5.20
C SER A 59 -3.64 -3.90 -4.93
N ASP A 60 -3.76 -4.38 -3.70
CA ASP A 60 -3.06 -5.59 -3.24
C ASP A 60 -3.98 -6.49 -2.40
N ASP A 61 -3.65 -7.78 -2.36
CA ASP A 61 -4.32 -8.71 -1.47
C ASP A 61 -3.71 -8.60 -0.07
N ILE A 62 -4.35 -7.80 0.77
CA ILE A 62 -3.90 -7.51 2.15
C ILE A 62 -3.94 -8.74 3.08
N SER A 63 -4.20 -9.95 2.59
CA SER A 63 -4.13 -11.17 3.40
C SER A 63 -2.74 -11.39 4.02
N SER A 64 -1.70 -10.81 3.43
CA SER A 64 -0.31 -10.77 3.92
C SER A 64 -0.02 -9.62 4.89
N ALA A 65 -0.89 -8.61 5.01
CA ALA A 65 -0.69 -7.48 5.90
C ALA A 65 -1.35 -7.73 7.26
N THR A 66 -0.54 -7.80 8.33
CA THR A 66 -1.06 -7.94 9.69
C THR A 66 -1.88 -6.70 10.07
N ARG A 67 -3.17 -6.90 10.36
CA ARG A 67 -4.09 -5.86 10.83
C ARG A 67 -4.25 -5.99 12.34
N GLU A 68 -3.98 -4.91 13.07
CA GLU A 68 -4.44 -4.76 14.46
C GLU A 68 -5.70 -3.88 14.48
N LYS A 69 -6.66 -4.22 15.35
CA LYS A 69 -7.92 -3.51 15.55
C LYS A 69 -7.71 -2.14 16.18
#